data_AF-A0A4R6KMG7-F1
#
_entry.id   AF-A0A4R6KMG7-F1
#
_cell.length_a   1.000
_cell.length_b   1.000
_cell.length_c   1.000
_cell.angle_alpha   90.00
_cell.angle_beta   90.00
_cell.angle_gamma   90.00
#
_symmetry.space_group_name_H-M   'P 1'
#
loop_
_entity.id
_entity.type
_entity.pdbx_description
1 polymer ?
#
loop_
_entity_poly.entity_id
_entity_poly.type
_entity_poly.pdbx_seq_one_letter_code
_entity_poly.pdbx_strand_id
1 'polypeptide(L)' 'MKVRMLEQVTGTRNGVAWPAPGGVVDLPDGEARKLLEQGRAEPVDTAKKRGRD' A
#
# COMPACT_ATOMS: atom_id res chain seq x y z
N MET A 1 7.47 3.42 2.94
CA MET A 1 6.14 3.56 3.58
C MET A 1 5.24 2.47 3.05
N LYS A 2 4.65 1.67 3.94
CA LYS A 2 3.73 0.61 3.55
C LYS A 2 2.32 1.15 3.46
N VAL A 3 1.66 0.80 2.37
CA VAL A 3 0.24 1.12 2.15
C VAL A 3 -0.50 -0.13 1.71
N ARG A 4 -1.77 -0.21 2.04
CA ARG A 4 -2.67 -1.28 1.63
C ARG A 4 -3.53 -0.77 0.51
N MET A 5 -3.51 -1.49 -0.61
CA MET A 5 -4.29 -1.13 -1.79
C MET A 5 -5.79 -1.26 -1.45
N LEU A 6 -6.58 -0.25 -1.75
CA LEU A 6 -8.05 -0.33 -1.66
C LEU A 6 -8.66 -0.66 -3.02
N GLU A 7 -7.97 -0.31 -4.10
CA GLU A 7 -8.38 -0.54 -5.48
C GLU A 7 -7.30 -1.26 -6.27
N GLN A 8 -7.73 -1.99 -7.30
CA GLN A 8 -6.82 -2.62 -8.25
C GLN A 8 -6.23 -1.55 -9.15
N VAL A 9 -4.95 -1.27 -8.99
CA VAL A 9 -4.21 -0.44 -9.95
C VAL A 9 -3.80 -1.33 -11.13
N THR A 10 -4.09 -0.87 -12.33
CA THR A 10 -3.66 -1.52 -13.57
C THR A 10 -2.23 -1.10 -13.91
N GLY A 11 -1.50 -2.01 -14.56
CA GLY A 11 -0.09 -1.81 -14.93
C GLY A 11 0.89 -2.46 -13.96
N THR A 12 2.17 -2.17 -14.16
CA THR A 12 3.27 -2.78 -13.42
C THR A 12 4.18 -1.70 -12.85
N ARG A 13 4.57 -1.85 -11.58
CA ARG A 13 5.64 -1.07 -10.98
C ARG A 13 6.92 -1.89 -11.01
N ASN A 14 7.94 -1.40 -11.70
CA ASN A 14 9.23 -2.10 -11.87
C ASN A 14 9.08 -3.52 -12.46
N GLY A 15 8.14 -3.70 -13.40
CA GLY A 15 7.83 -5.01 -13.98
C GLY A 15 6.98 -5.93 -13.09
N VAL A 16 6.64 -5.51 -11.87
CA VAL A 16 5.77 -6.27 -10.96
C VAL A 16 4.37 -5.67 -10.97
N ALA A 17 3.36 -6.52 -11.14
CA ALA A 17 1.96 -6.09 -11.06
C ALA A 17 1.64 -5.52 -9.68
N TRP A 18 0.74 -4.53 -9.65
CA TRP A 18 0.25 -4.00 -8.39
C TRP A 18 -0.50 -5.08 -7.59
N PRO A 19 -0.41 -5.05 -6.25
CA PRO A 19 -1.19 -5.96 -5.42
C PRO A 19 -2.68 -5.78 -5.68
N ALA A 20 -3.43 -6.85 -5.48
CA ALA A 20 -4.87 -6.78 -5.42
C ALA A 20 -5.35 -5.89 -4.25
N PRO A 21 -6.60 -5.40 -4.29
CA PRO A 21 -7.26 -4.78 -3.14
C PRO A 21 -7.07 -5.62 -1.88
N GLY A 22 -6.71 -4.97 -0.79
CA GLY A 22 -6.35 -5.56 0.49
C GLY A 22 -4.88 -5.99 0.60
N GLY A 23 -4.13 -6.03 -0.50
CA GLY A 23 -2.71 -6.32 -0.55
C GLY A 23 -1.86 -5.14 -0.10
N VAL A 24 -0.71 -5.44 0.53
CA VAL A 24 0.21 -4.43 1.05
C VAL A 24 1.41 -4.26 0.11
N VAL A 25 1.79 -3.01 -0.15
CA VAL A 25 2.99 -2.67 -0.92
C VAL A 25 3.83 -1.64 -0.18
N ASP A 26 5.15 -1.80 -0.25
CA ASP A 26 6.08 -0.77 0.23
C ASP A 26 6.48 0.17 -0.91
N LEU A 27 6.31 1.46 -0.67
CA LEU A 27 6.53 2.55 -1.61
C LEU A 27 7.37 3.65 -0.98
N PRO A 28 8.12 4.43 -1.78
CA PRO A 28 8.64 5.72 -1.31
C PRO A 28 7.50 6.62 -0.86
N ASP A 29 7.73 7.44 0.16
CA ASP A 29 6.71 8.30 0.78
C ASP A 29 5.97 9.19 -0.23
N GLY A 30 6.67 9.74 -1.24
CA GLY A 30 6.04 10.57 -2.27
C GLY A 30 5.01 9.82 -3.11
N GLU A 31 5.30 8.58 -3.52
CA GLU A 31 4.37 7.75 -4.29
C GLU A 31 3.27 7.18 -3.40
N ALA A 32 3.61 6.78 -2.18
CA ALA A 32 2.61 6.35 -1.19
C ALA A 32 1.58 7.45 -0.95
N ARG A 33 2.03 8.69 -0.67
CA ARG A 33 1.14 9.84 -0.45
C ARG A 33 0.18 10.08 -1.61
N LYS A 34 0.65 10.03 -2.86
CA LYS A 34 -0.23 10.16 -4.03
C LYS A 34 -1.35 9.12 -4.03
N LEU A 35 -1.06 7.86 -3.69
CA LEU A 35 -2.09 6.82 -3.62
C LEU A 35 -3.07 7.06 -2.46
N LEU A 36 -2.59 7.56 -1.32
CA LEU A 36 -3.43 7.92 -0.18
C LEU A 36 -4.33 9.13 -0.51
N GLU A 37 -3.78 10.17 -1.12
CA GLU A 37 -4.50 11.39 -1.53
C GLU A 37 -5.55 11.10 -2.60
N GLN A 38 -5.29 10.13 -3.48
CA GLN A 38 -6.25 9.64 -4.48
C GLN A 38 -7.31 8.69 -3.90
N GLY A 39 -7.21 8.30 -2.63
CA GLY A 39 -8.11 7.33 -2.01
C GLY A 39 -7.94 5.89 -2.49
N ARG A 40 -6.85 5.59 -3.20
CA ARG A 40 -6.57 4.26 -3.80
C ARG A 40 -5.89 3.31 -2.83
N ALA A 41 -5.35 3.83 -1.73
CA ALA A 41 -4.68 3.05 -0.70
C ALA A 41 -4.92 3.65 0.69
N GLU A 42 -4.72 2.84 1.72
CA GLU A 42 -4.71 3.25 3.13
C GLU A 42 -3.32 3.04 3.76
N PRO A 43 -2.88 3.89 4.71
CA PRO A 43 -1.61 3.70 5.38
C PRO A 43 -1.63 2.40 6.19
N VAL A 44 -0.59 1.57 6.04
CA VAL A 44 -0.42 0.39 6.89
C VAL A 44 0.34 0.84 8.12
N ASP A 45 -0.38 0.99 9.22
CA ASP A 45 0.21 1.26 10.52
C ASP A 45 1.10 0.09 10.93
N THR A 46 2.42 0.23 10.72
CA THR A 46 3.39 -0.79 11.12
C THR A 46 3.57 -0.86 12.64
N ALA A 47 2.84 -0.07 13.43
CA ALA A 47 3.01 -0.01 14.88
C ALA A 47 2.04 -0.90 15.68
N LYS A 48 1.13 -1.69 15.06
CA LYS A 48 0.29 -2.57 15.88
C LYS A 48 -0.16 -3.88 15.23
N LYS A 49 0.66 -4.92 15.38
CA LYS A 49 0.36 -6.13 16.18
C LYS A 49 1.34 -7.26 15.86
N ARG A 50 2.35 -7.43 16.71
CA ARG A 50 2.83 -8.77 17.07
C ARG A 50 3.34 -8.73 18.51
N GLY A 51 2.64 -9.43 19.40
CA GLY A 51 3.09 -9.69 20.77
C GLY A 51 2.24 -9.08 21.89
N ARG A 52 1.07 -9.65 22.15
CA ARG A 52 0.61 -9.84 23.53
C ARG A 52 -0.23 -11.12 23.58
N ASP A 53 0.46 -12.23 23.76
CA ASP A 53 -0.03 -13.45 24.42
C ASP A 53 1.19 -14.12 25.06
#